data_AF-A0A5S9NPL0-F1
#
_entry.id   AF-A0A5S9NPL0-F1
#
_cell.length_a   1.000
_cell.length_b   1.000
_cell.length_c   1.000
_cell.angle_alpha   90.00
_cell.angle_beta   90.00
_cell.angle_gamma   90.00
#
_symmetry.space_group_name_H-M   'P 1'
#
loop_
_entity.id
_entity.type
_entity.pdbx_description
1 polymer ?
#
loop_
_entity_poly.entity_id
_entity_poly.type
_entity_poly.pdbx_seq_one_letter_code
_entity_poly.pdbx_strand_id
1 'polypeptide(L)' 'MDIILLTNFLKWCSVLNIGILCFSSLMFMLAPDFIYRVHGRLFTLERTAFNTQIYQFLAIYKILILVFNLTPYIALLIIQ' A
#
# COMPACT_ATOMS: atom_id res chain seq x y z
N MET A 1 18.55 14.76 15.58
CA MET A 1 17.37 14.70 14.69
C MET A 1 16.15 14.98 15.54
N ASP A 2 15.39 16.02 15.24
CA ASP A 2 14.22 16.38 16.05
C ASP A 2 13.15 15.30 15.99
N ILE A 3 12.66 14.87 17.16
CA ILE A 3 11.54 13.92 17.29
C ILE A 3 10.31 14.45 16.52
N ILE A 4 10.13 15.78 16.51
CA ILE A 4 9.08 16.48 15.74
C ILE A 4 9.26 16.29 14.23
N LEU A 5 10.50 16.36 13.71
CA LEU A 5 10.78 16.13 12.29
C LEU A 5 10.48 14.69 11.90
N LEU A 6 10.94 13.72 12.70
CA LEU A 6 10.72 12.30 12.44
C LEU A 6 9.23 11.93 12.50
N THR A 7 8.50 12.48 13.47
CA THR A 7 7.05 12.29 13.60
C THR A 7 6.30 12.83 12.38
N ASN A 8 6.65 14.04 11.92
CA ASN A 8 6.04 14.62 10.72
C ASN A 8 6.39 13.84 9.45
N PHE A 9 7.61 13.32 9.33
CA PHE A 9 8.02 12.47 8.22
C PHE A 9 7.20 11.18 8.18
N LEU A 10 7.12 10.44 9.29
CA LEU A 10 6.36 9.20 9.37
C LEU A 10 4.85 9.41 9.20
N LYS A 11 4.32 10.56 9.62
CA LYS A 11 2.93 10.97 9.35
C LYS A 11 2.67 11.04 7.85
N TRP A 12 3.47 11.81 7.10
CA TRP A 12 3.29 11.95 5.66
C TRP A 12 3.58 10.66 4.91
N CYS A 13 4.55 9.86 5.35
CA CYS A 13 4.80 8.54 4.80
C CYS A 13 3.58 7.62 4.98
N SER A 14 2.96 7.63 6.16
CA SER A 14 1.72 6.88 6.42
C SER A 14 0.58 7.35 5.51
N VAL A 15 0.35 8.66 5.40
CA VAL A 15 -0.71 9.24 4.56
C VAL A 15 -0.53 8.85 3.09
N LEU A 16 0.69 9.01 2.55
CA LEU A 16 0.98 8.71 1.15
C LEU A 16 0.82 7.22 0.86
N ASN A 17 1.39 6.34 1.69
CA ASN A 17 1.29 4.90 1.43
C ASN A 17 -0.15 4.38 1.61
N ILE A 18 -0.90 4.88 2.60
CA ILE A 18 -2.33 4.54 2.74
C ILE A 18 -3.12 5.05 1.53
N GLY A 19 -2.84 6.27 1.05
CA GLY A 19 -3.44 6.83 -0.15
C GLY A 19 -3.19 5.96 -1.39
N ILE A 20 -1.96 5.49 -1.57
CA ILE A 20 -1.59 4.56 -2.65
C ILE A 20 -2.35 3.23 -2.49
N LEU A 21 -2.38 2.66 -1.28
CA LEU A 21 -3.10 1.41 -1.01
C LEU A 21 -4.60 1.54 -1.34
N CYS A 22 -5.24 2.62 -0.89
CA CYS A 22 -6.64 2.91 -1.17
C CYS A 22 -6.89 3.12 -2.66
N PHE A 23 -6.04 3.91 -3.34
CA PHE A 23 -6.14 4.16 -4.77
C PHE A 23 -5.98 2.86 -5.57
N SER A 24 -4.97 2.05 -5.27
CA SER A 24 -4.76 0.75 -5.89
C SER A 24 -5.97 -0.15 -5.65
N SER A 25 -6.45 -0.29 -4.42
CA SER A 25 -7.62 -1.11 -4.10
C SER A 25 -8.87 -0.65 -4.85
N LEU A 26 -9.09 0.66 -4.97
CA LEU A 26 -10.23 1.23 -5.67
C LEU A 26 -10.12 0.97 -7.19
N MET A 27 -8.93 1.15 -7.76
CA MET A 27 -8.68 0.85 -9.18
C MET A 27 -8.92 -0.64 -9.50
N PHE A 28 -8.50 -1.56 -8.61
CA PHE A 28 -8.79 -2.98 -8.77
C PHE A 28 -10.28 -3.32 -8.69
N MET A 29 -11.04 -2.59 -7.86
CA MET A 29 -12.48 -2.79 -7.72
C MET A 29 -13.27 -2.19 -8.89
N LEU A 30 -12.90 -1.00 -9.37
CA LEU A 30 -13.63 -0.28 -10.42
C LEU A 30 -13.26 -0.71 -11.84
N ALA A 31 -12.02 -1.12 -12.07
CA ALA A 31 -11.51 -1.44 -13.41
C ALA A 31 -10.63 -2.71 -13.45
N PRO A 32 -11.12 -3.86 -12.95
CA PRO A 32 -10.33 -5.10 -12.91
C PRO A 32 -9.88 -5.56 -14.30
N ASP A 33 -10.74 -5.40 -15.32
CA ASP A 33 -10.43 -5.76 -16.71
C ASP A 33 -9.38 -4.85 -17.35
N PHE A 34 -9.37 -3.56 -17.03
CA PHE A 34 -8.36 -2.65 -17.52
C PHE A 34 -6.98 -3.05 -16.98
N ILE A 35 -6.91 -3.32 -15.69
CA ILE A 35 -5.64 -3.67 -15.04
C ILE A 35 -5.16 -5.04 -15.51
N TYR A 36 -6.05 -6.02 -15.63
CA TYR A 36 -5.73 -7.33 -16.20
C TYR A 36 -5.25 -7.20 -17.66
N ARG A 37 -5.83 -6.32 -18.47
CA ARG A 37 -5.41 -6.15 -19.87
C ARG A 37 -4.06 -5.44 -20.00
N VAL A 38 -3.73 -4.54 -19.08
CA VAL A 38 -2.42 -3.87 -19.03
C VAL A 38 -1.35 -4.83 -18.54
N HIS A 39 -1.59 -5.51 -17.41
CA HIS A 39 -0.61 -6.43 -16.82
C HIS A 39 -0.52 -7.76 -17.58
N GLY A 40 -1.63 -8.25 -18.14
CA GLY A 40 -1.70 -9.47 -18.94
C GLY A 40 -0.95 -9.40 -20.27
N ARG A 41 -0.67 -8.19 -20.78
CA ARG A 41 0.26 -8.01 -21.91
C ARG A 41 1.72 -8.15 -21.50
N LEU A 42 2.04 -7.87 -20.24
CA LEU A 42 3.40 -7.97 -19.70
C LEU A 42 3.67 -9.38 -19.15
N PHE A 43 2.63 -10.05 -18.65
CA PHE A 43 2.73 -11.37 -18.04
C PHE A 43 1.61 -12.27 -18.57
N THR A 44 1.95 -13.40 -19.18
CA THR A 44 1.01 -14.46 -19.58
C THR A 44 0.50 -15.21 -18.34
N LEU A 45 -0.31 -14.52 -17.54
CA LEU A 45 -0.93 -15.06 -16.33
C LEU A 45 -2.40 -15.35 -16.57
N GLU A 46 -2.87 -16.49 -16.05
CA GLU A 46 -4.28 -16.80 -15.99
C GLU A 46 -5.01 -15.83 -15.05
N ARG A 47 -6.27 -15.50 -15.34
CA ARG A 47 -7.04 -14.47 -14.61
C ARG A 47 -7.19 -14.78 -13.12
N THR A 48 -7.28 -16.06 -12.77
CA THR A 48 -7.36 -16.58 -11.40
C THR A 48 -6.05 -16.37 -10.62
N ALA A 49 -4.91 -16.68 -11.26
CA ALA A 49 -3.58 -16.44 -10.71
C ALA A 49 -3.31 -14.94 -10.53
N PHE A 50 -3.72 -14.11 -11.50
CA PHE A 50 -3.58 -12.66 -11.43
C PHE A 50 -4.32 -12.07 -10.22
N ASN A 51 -5.60 -12.41 -10.03
CA ASN A 51 -6.38 -11.92 -8.90
C ASN A 51 -5.76 -12.31 -7.54
N THR A 52 -5.28 -13.55 -7.44
CA THR A 52 -4.60 -14.04 -6.22
C THR A 52 -3.31 -13.24 -5.95
N GLN A 53 -2.49 -13.01 -6.98
CA GLN A 53 -1.23 -12.30 -6.84
C GLN A 53 -1.44 -10.82 -6.45
N ILE A 54 -2.42 -10.16 -7.06
CA ILE A 54 -2.79 -8.78 -6.72
C ILE A 54 -3.27 -8.69 -5.28
N TYR A 55 -4.14 -9.61 -4.84
CA TYR A 55 -4.60 -9.63 -3.47
C TYR A 55 -3.44 -9.81 -2.47
N GLN A 56 -2.51 -10.73 -2.77
CA GLN A 56 -1.30 -10.91 -1.97
C GLN A 56 -0.43 -9.65 -1.96
N PHE A 57 -0.25 -8.99 -3.10
CA PHE A 57 0.50 -7.74 -3.18
C PHE A 57 -0.12 -6.64 -2.31
N LEU A 58 -1.43 -6.44 -2.38
CA LEU A 58 -2.14 -5.48 -1.54
C LEU A 58 -2.03 -5.83 -0.05
N ALA A 59 -2.10 -7.12 0.30
CA ALA A 59 -1.95 -7.59 1.68
C ALA A 59 -0.54 -7.34 2.22
N ILE A 60 0.50 -7.67 1.46
CA ILE A 60 1.90 -7.42 1.84
C ILE A 60 2.14 -5.91 1.96
N TYR A 61 1.68 -5.13 0.99
CA TYR A 61 1.83 -3.67 1.01
C TYR A 61 1.15 -3.06 2.24
N LYS A 62 -0.06 -3.52 2.57
CA LYS A 62 -0.76 -3.12 3.81
C LYS A 62 0.07 -3.43 5.06
N ILE A 63 0.69 -4.61 5.16
CA ILE A 63 1.53 -4.99 6.30
C ILE A 63 2.77 -4.09 6.39
N LEU A 64 3.44 -3.81 5.27
CA LEU A 64 4.61 -2.92 5.24
C LEU A 64 4.26 -1.53 5.76
N ILE A 65 3.09 -0.99 5.38
CA ILE A 65 2.62 0.30 5.88
C ILE A 65 2.41 0.27 7.39
N LEU A 66 1.76 -0.78 7.89
CA LEU A 66 1.50 -0.91 9.33
C LEU A 66 2.81 -0.99 10.12
N VAL A 67 3.75 -1.84 9.70
CA VAL A 67 4.99 -2.10 10.45
C VAL A 67 5.98 -0.93 10.33
N PHE A 68 6.20 -0.40 9.13
CA PHE A 68 7.27 0.59 8.89
C PHE A 68 6.83 2.04 8.96
N ASN A 69 5.53 2.33 8.88
CA ASN A 69 5.04 3.72 8.90
C ASN A 69 4.12 3.98 10.09
N LEU A 70 3.01 3.23 10.18
CA LEU A 70 1.97 3.53 11.16
C LEU A 70 2.43 3.19 12.59
N THR A 71 3.03 2.02 12.81
CA THR A 71 3.53 1.60 14.13
C THR A 71 4.58 2.56 14.69
N PRO A 72 5.66 2.92 13.96
CA PRO A 72 6.64 3.87 14.49
C PRO A 72 6.07 5.29 14.63
N TYR A 73 5.13 5.71 13.77
CA TYR A 73 4.41 6.98 13.96
C TYR A 73 3.64 6.99 15.29
N ILE A 74 2.86 5.95 15.57
CA ILE A 74 2.12 5.81 16.83
C ILE A 74 3.08 5.75 18.03
N ALA A 75 4.18 5.00 17.92
CA ALA A 75 5.18 4.93 18.98
C ALA A 75 5.75 6.31 19.32
N LEU A 76 6.05 7.13 18.31
CA LEU A 76 6.52 8.51 18.54
C LEU A 76 5.44 9.39 19.18
N LEU A 77 4.17 9.25 18.78
CA LEU A 77 3.06 9.98 19.42
C LEU A 77 2.86 9.61 20.89
N ILE A 78 3.23 8.39 21.30
CA ILE A 78 3.14 7.94 22.70
C ILE A 78 4.34 8.46 23.52
N ILE A 79 5.51 8.55 22.90
CA ILE A 79 6.76 8.99 23.56
C ILE A 79 6.81 10.52 23.72
N GLN A 80 6.22 11.26 22.78
CA GLN A 80 6.10 12.73 22.84
C GLN A 80 5.12 13.18 23.93
#